data_AF-A0A2J8GIT7-F1
#
_entry.id   AF-A0A2J8GIT7-F1
#
_cell.length_a   1.000
_cell.length_b   1.000
_cell.length_c   1.000
_cell.angle_alpha   90.00
_cell.angle_beta   90.00
_cell.angle_gamma   90.00
#
_symmetry.space_group_name_H-M   'P 1'
#
loop_
_entity.id
_entity.type
_entity.pdbx_description
1 polymer ?
#
loop_
_entity_poly.entity_id
_entity_poly.type
_entity_poly.pdbx_seq_one_letter_code
_entity_poly.pdbx_strand_id
1 'polypeptide(L)'
;MCEHCGTDRHLDIKAVTDLPDHPADVVVASYTCGRCGLFSEHPARVADLSMVLGRREQTGDLLIFGWHYLHCGELMKKTGSELRRLSASVSSDSAPGDTRDVYLSTRVLKCRCGFRLEVPE
;
A
#
# COMPACT_ATOMS: atom_id res chain seq x y z
N MET A 1 0.37 14.13 10.99
CA MET A 1 -0.85 14.49 11.75
C MET A 1 -1.98 14.72 10.75
N CYS A 2 -3.22 14.34 11.05
CA CYS A 2 -4.35 14.68 10.17
C CYS A 2 -4.58 16.20 10.20
N GLU A 3 -4.48 16.86 9.04
CA GLU A 3 -4.67 18.32 8.94
C GLU A 3 -6.08 18.75 9.32
N HIS A 4 -7.10 17.93 9.04
CA HIS A 4 -8.48 18.25 9.37
C HIS A 4 -8.81 18.06 10.86
N CYS A 5 -8.29 17.00 11.49
CA CYS A 5 -8.59 16.71 12.90
C CYS A 5 -7.56 17.28 13.88
N GLY A 6 -6.41 17.77 13.39
CA GLY A 6 -5.32 18.28 14.23
C GLY A 6 -4.72 17.22 15.16
N THR A 7 -4.81 15.94 14.82
CA THR A 7 -4.31 14.85 15.66
C THR A 7 -3.80 13.67 14.84
N ASP A 8 -2.88 12.90 15.42
CA ASP A 8 -2.34 11.66 14.87
C ASP A 8 -2.97 10.39 15.48
N ARG A 9 -3.89 10.54 16.44
CA ARG A 9 -4.48 9.43 17.23
C ARG A 9 -5.36 8.48 16.44
N HIS A 10 -5.83 8.93 15.30
CA HIS A 10 -6.75 8.18 14.45
C HIS A 10 -6.13 7.86 13.10
N LEU A 11 -4.80 7.98 12.95
CA LEU A 11 -4.16 7.68 11.67
C LEU A 11 -3.94 6.18 11.55
N ASP A 12 -4.47 5.64 10.47
CA ASP A 12 -4.20 4.29 10.01
C ASP A 12 -3.20 4.39 8.86
N ILE A 13 -1.93 4.02 9.12
CA ILE A 13 -0.84 4.17 8.15
C ILE A 13 -0.97 3.05 7.11
N LYS A 14 -1.00 3.42 5.83
CA LYS A 14 -1.20 2.51 4.70
C LYS A 14 0.09 2.17 3.98
N ALA A 15 0.90 3.18 3.70
CA ALA A 15 2.20 2.99 3.07
C ALA A 15 3.24 3.96 3.63
N VAL A 16 4.48 3.50 3.54
CA VAL A 16 5.67 4.29 3.84
C VAL A 16 6.61 4.13 2.65
N THR A 17 7.00 5.25 2.06
CA THR A 17 7.87 5.30 0.89
C THR A 17 9.03 6.25 1.14
N ASP A 18 10.15 5.96 0.49
CA ASP A 18 11.31 6.84 0.52
C ASP A 18 10.96 8.17 -0.16
N LEU A 19 11.52 9.25 0.37
CA LEU A 19 11.41 10.57 -0.23
C LEU A 19 12.77 10.96 -0.84
N PRO A 20 12.90 10.99 -2.18
CA PRO A 20 14.14 11.41 -2.83
C PRO A 20 14.56 12.82 -2.40
N ASP A 21 15.87 13.09 -2.42
CA ASP A 21 16.46 14.40 -2.11
C ASP A 21 16.22 14.92 -0.68
N HIS A 22 15.79 14.05 0.23
CA HIS A 22 15.59 14.37 1.64
C HIS A 22 16.54 13.56 2.55
N PRO A 23 16.75 13.99 3.81
CA PRO A 23 17.51 13.22 4.78
C PRO A 23 16.96 11.80 4.94
N ALA A 24 17.84 10.81 5.19
CA ALA A 24 17.47 9.40 5.31
C ALA A 24 16.49 9.10 6.48
N ASP A 25 16.30 10.04 7.42
CA ASP A 25 15.33 9.93 8.50
C ASP A 25 13.95 10.51 8.14
N VAL A 26 13.72 10.91 6.88
CA VAL A 26 12.44 11.42 6.39
C VAL A 26 11.87 10.51 5.31
N VAL A 27 10.60 10.14 5.48
CA VAL A 27 9.83 9.28 4.57
C VAL A 27 8.49 9.92 4.25
N VAL A 28 7.83 9.51 3.18
CA VAL A 28 6.41 9.84 2.96
C VAL A 28 5.55 8.77 3.59
N ALA A 29 4.67 9.18 4.51
CA ALA A 29 3.67 8.30 5.08
C ALA A 29 2.30 8.62 4.46
N SER A 30 1.66 7.62 3.87
CA SER A 30 0.27 7.68 3.45
C SER A 30 -0.62 7.07 4.51
N TYR A 31 -1.75 7.70 4.78
CA TYR A 31 -2.64 7.28 5.86
C TYR A 31 -4.08 7.65 5.58
N THR A 32 -4.98 6.94 6.25
CA THR A 32 -6.40 7.31 6.34
C THR A 32 -6.71 7.68 7.78
N CYS A 33 -7.36 8.82 8.00
CA CYS A 33 -7.82 9.19 9.32
C CYS A 33 -9.13 8.45 9.63
N GLY A 34 -9.14 7.56 10.63
CA GLY A 34 -10.34 6.84 11.07
C GLY A 34 -11.44 7.72 11.66
N ARG A 35 -11.18 9.02 11.92
CA ARG A 35 -12.17 9.99 12.41
C ARG A 35 -12.89 10.73 11.29
N CYS A 36 -12.15 11.32 10.35
CA CYS A 36 -12.74 12.10 9.25
C CYS A 36 -12.79 11.35 7.92
N GLY A 37 -12.19 10.17 7.82
CA GLY A 37 -12.14 9.34 6.62
C GLY A 37 -11.19 9.85 5.54
N LEU A 38 -10.57 11.03 5.70
CA LEU A 38 -9.69 11.57 4.67
C LEU A 38 -8.42 10.74 4.53
N PHE A 39 -8.08 10.46 3.28
CA PHE A 39 -6.77 9.99 2.87
C PHE A 39 -5.83 11.18 2.68
N SER A 40 -4.59 11.05 3.12
CA SER A 40 -3.57 12.08 2.96
C SER A 40 -2.18 11.46 2.96
N GLU A 41 -1.22 12.19 2.40
CA GLU A 41 0.20 11.83 2.40
C GLU A 41 0.98 13.03 2.92
N HIS A 42 1.96 12.79 3.79
CA HIS A 42 2.89 13.85 4.17
C HIS A 42 4.28 13.31 4.48
N PRO A 43 5.34 14.11 4.29
CA PRO A 43 6.65 13.83 4.85
C PRO A 43 6.57 13.68 6.37
N ALA A 44 7.27 12.69 6.92
CA ALA A 44 7.33 12.43 8.34
C ALA A 44 8.73 11.94 8.71
N ARG A 45 9.19 12.30 9.91
CA ARG A 45 10.41 11.70 10.44
C ARG A 45 10.13 10.26 10.85
N VAL A 46 11.10 9.37 10.63
CA VAL A 46 11.00 7.95 10.99
C VAL A 46 10.73 7.77 12.48
N ALA A 47 11.29 8.62 13.34
CA ALA A 47 11.04 8.59 14.78
C ALA A 47 9.57 8.86 15.13
N ASP A 48 8.97 9.89 14.52
CA ASP A 48 7.58 10.27 14.74
C ASP A 48 6.62 9.20 14.20
N LEU A 49 6.92 8.68 13.01
CA LEU A 49 6.19 7.58 12.41
C LEU A 49 6.22 6.32 13.29
N SER A 50 7.37 6.00 13.87
CA SER A 50 7.53 4.84 14.77
C SER A 50 6.64 4.96 16.01
N MET A 51 6.45 6.17 16.55
CA MET A 51 5.53 6.39 17.67
C MET A 51 4.07 6.17 17.30
N VAL A 52 3.68 6.46 16.05
CA VAL A 52 2.31 6.24 15.55
C VAL A 52 2.08 4.76 15.24
N LEU A 53 3.05 4.10 14.58
CA LEU A 53 3.01 2.68 14.26
C LEU A 53 3.06 1.79 15.51
N GLY A 54 3.72 2.24 16.58
CA GLY A 54 3.79 1.51 17.85
C GLY A 54 2.48 1.48 18.65
N ARG A 55 1.44 2.19 18.21
CA ARG A 55 0.14 2.21 18.90
C ARG A 55 -0.62 0.91 18.63
N ARG A 56 -1.21 0.34 19.69
CA ARG A 56 -2.02 -0.88 19.61
C ARG A 56 -3.25 -0.73 18.72
N GLU A 57 -3.72 0.50 18.51
CA GLU A 57 -4.91 0.80 17.71
C GLU A 57 -4.64 0.99 16.20
N GLN A 58 -3.46 0.59 15.68
CA GLN A 58 -3.27 0.48 14.23
C GLN A 58 -4.25 -0.57 13.68
N THR A 59 -5.37 -0.11 13.13
CA THR A 59 -6.45 -0.96 12.58
C THR A 59 -6.21 -1.38 11.14
N GLY A 60 -5.11 -0.92 10.52
CA GLY A 60 -4.79 -1.25 9.15
C GLY A 60 -4.43 -2.73 8.98
N ASP A 61 -5.19 -3.43 8.15
CA ASP A 61 -4.94 -4.84 7.84
C ASP A 61 -3.61 -5.04 7.09
N LEU A 62 -3.20 -4.06 6.28
CA LEU A 62 -2.02 -4.12 5.42
C LEU A 62 -1.21 -2.82 5.49
N LEU A 63 0.08 -2.95 5.79
CA LEU A 63 1.07 -1.88 5.74
C LEU A 63 2.08 -2.17 4.63
N ILE A 64 2.33 -1.18 3.76
CA ILE A 64 3.29 -1.27 2.66
C ILE A 64 4.55 -0.48 3.04
N PHE A 65 5.72 -1.10 2.96
CA PHE A 65 7.00 -0.44 3.19
C PHE A 65 7.91 -0.67 1.97
N GLY A 66 7.90 0.29 1.04
CA GLY A 66 8.49 0.09 -0.29
C GLY A 66 7.93 -1.16 -0.97
N TRP A 67 8.76 -2.18 -1.15
CA TRP A 67 8.41 -3.46 -1.78
C TRP A 67 7.94 -4.56 -0.80
N HIS A 68 7.88 -4.22 0.49
CA HIS A 68 7.51 -5.13 1.57
C HIS A 68 6.06 -4.93 1.97
N TYR A 69 5.37 -6.03 2.26
CA TYR A 69 3.96 -6.05 2.63
C TYR A 69 3.84 -6.71 3.99
N LEU A 70 3.29 -5.98 4.97
CA LEU A 70 3.11 -6.43 6.33
C LEU A 70 1.63 -6.59 6.64
N HIS A 71 1.25 -7.72 7.22
CA HIS A 71 -0.11 -8.01 7.67
C HIS A 71 -0.04 -8.71 9.03
N CYS A 72 -0.93 -8.36 9.97
CA CYS A 72 -0.83 -8.77 11.38
C CYS A 72 0.54 -8.44 12.03
N GLY A 73 1.21 -7.38 11.58
CA GLY A 73 2.54 -6.98 12.08
C GLY A 73 3.70 -7.84 11.59
N GLU A 74 3.49 -8.76 10.66
CA GLU A 74 4.55 -9.63 10.11
C GLU A 74 4.69 -9.46 8.60
N LEU A 75 5.92 -9.64 8.11
CA LEU A 75 6.20 -9.64 6.68
C LEU A 75 5.49 -10.82 6.00
N MET A 76 4.74 -10.53 4.94
CA MET A 76 4.09 -11.55 4.14
C MET A 76 5.12 -12.31 3.29
N LYS A 77 4.96 -13.63 3.21
CA LYS A 77 5.88 -14.51 2.45
C LYS A 77 5.37 -14.70 1.02
N LYS A 78 6.27 -14.65 0.03
CA LYS A 78 5.95 -15.09 -1.33
C LYS A 78 5.69 -16.59 -1.34
N THR A 79 4.53 -17.00 -1.82
CA THR A 79 4.12 -18.40 -1.91
C THR A 79 3.92 -18.89 -3.35
N GLY A 80 3.95 -17.99 -4.33
CA GLY A 80 3.85 -18.35 -5.74
C GLY A 80 3.96 -17.14 -6.67
N SER A 81 4.00 -17.41 -7.96
CA SER A 81 3.85 -16.44 -9.04
C SER A 81 2.80 -16.96 -10.02
N GLU A 82 1.91 -16.09 -10.47
CA GLU A 82 0.85 -16.39 -11.43
C GLU A 82 0.93 -15.43 -12.63
N LEU A 83 0.67 -15.93 -13.83
CA LEU A 83 0.56 -15.09 -15.02
C LEU A 83 -0.92 -14.77 -15.26
N ARG A 84 -1.30 -13.51 -15.09
CA ARG A 84 -2.67 -13.03 -15.30
C ARG A 84 -2.83 -12.49 -16.70
N ARG A 85 -3.82 -13.01 -17.44
CA ARG A 85 -4.27 -12.44 -18.70
C ARG A 85 -5.28 -11.34 -18.40
N LEU A 86 -4.94 -10.10 -18.76
CA LEU A 86 -5.82 -8.96 -18.75
C LEU A 86 -6.28 -8.71 -20.18
N SER A 87 -7.58 -8.81 -20.43
CA SER A 87 -8.17 -8.44 -21.71
C SER A 87 -8.73 -7.03 -21.60
N ALA A 88 -8.13 -6.08 -22.31
CA ALA A 88 -8.63 -4.72 -22.38
C ALA A 88 -9.40 -4.51 -23.68
N SER A 89 -10.64 -4.01 -23.57
CA SER A 89 -11.40 -3.54 -24.74
C SER A 89 -10.81 -2.20 -25.17
N VAL A 90 -10.16 -2.16 -26.33
CA VAL A 90 -9.66 -0.91 -26.91
C VAL A 90 -10.87 -0.12 -27.40
N SER A 91 -11.29 0.90 -26.63
CA SER A 91 -12.24 1.91 -27.10
C SER A 91 -11.47 3.01 -27.84
N SER A 92 -10.98 2.69 -29.03
CA SER A 92 -10.77 3.68 -30.08
C SER A 92 -11.64 3.27 -31.26
N ASP A 93 -12.02 4.25 -32.07
CA ASP A 93 -12.93 4.22 -33.21
C ASP A 93 -12.45 3.33 -34.39
N SER A 94 -11.95 2.14 -34.07
CA SER A 94 -11.27 1.21 -34.94
C SER A 94 -11.96 -0.16 -34.84
N ALA A 95 -12.42 -0.62 -35.99
CA ALA A 95 -13.07 -1.88 -36.34
C ALA A 95 -13.31 -2.94 -35.24
N PRO A 96 -14.50 -3.59 -35.23
CA PRO A 96 -14.82 -4.65 -34.27
C PRO A 96 -13.87 -5.84 -34.44
N GLY A 97 -12.97 -6.06 -33.48
CA GLY A 97 -12.14 -7.27 -33.44
C GLY A 97 -10.79 -7.18 -32.75
N ASP A 98 -10.26 -5.99 -32.45
CA ASP A 98 -8.87 -5.87 -31.97
C ASP A 98 -8.79 -5.93 -30.42
N THR A 99 -9.01 -7.11 -29.85
CA THR A 99 -8.75 -7.37 -28.43
C THR A 99 -7.26 -7.63 -28.23
N ARG A 100 -6.55 -6.71 -27.56
CA ARG A 100 -5.16 -6.94 -27.14
C ARG A 100 -5.15 -7.65 -25.79
N ASP A 101 -4.53 -8.83 -25.77
CA ASP A 101 -4.25 -9.53 -24.52
C ASP A 101 -2.94 -9.03 -23.93
N VAL A 102 -3.02 -8.54 -22.69
CA VAL A 102 -1.86 -8.15 -21.89
C VAL A 102 -1.64 -9.23 -20.84
N TYR A 103 -0.45 -9.82 -20.82
CA TYR A 103 -0.06 -10.77 -19.78
C TYR A 103 0.72 -10.03 -18.71
N LEU A 104 0.25 -10.09 -17.47
CA LEU A 104 0.89 -9.50 -16.30
C LEU A 104 1.38 -10.60 -15.37
N SER A 105 2.68 -10.62 -15.10
CA SER A 105 3.24 -11.46 -14.04
C SER A 105 2.86 -10.89 -12.69
N THR A 106 2.35 -11.75 -11.82
CA THR A 106 1.97 -11.41 -10.46
C THR A 106 2.63 -12.38 -9.49
N ARG A 107 2.78 -11.96 -8.24
CA ARG A 107 3.21 -12.80 -7.13
C ARG A 107 2.14 -12.83 -6.05
N VAL A 108 1.99 -14.00 -5.44
CA VAL A 108 1.08 -14.19 -4.32
C VAL A 108 1.88 -14.14 -3.02
N LEU A 109 1.47 -13.23 -2.15
CA LEU A 109 1.99 -13.04 -0.81
C LEU A 109 0.98 -13.62 0.20
N LYS A 110 1.47 -14.28 1.25
CA LYS A 110 0.63 -14.88 2.30
C LYS A 110 1.08 -14.46 3.70
N CYS A 111 0.11 -14.07 4.52
CA CYS A 111 0.29 -13.91 5.97
C CYS A 111 -0.02 -15.23 6.68
N ARG A 112 0.61 -15.47 7.84
CA ARG A 112 0.36 -16.67 8.66
C ARG A 112 -1.11 -16.81 9.11
N CYS A 113 -1.86 -15.70 9.20
CA CYS A 113 -3.27 -15.72 9.56
C CYS A 113 -4.19 -16.27 8.46
N GLY A 114 -3.65 -16.53 7.26
CA GLY A 114 -4.40 -17.01 6.11
C GLY A 114 -4.72 -15.94 5.06
N PHE A 115 -4.55 -14.65 5.38
CA PHE A 115 -4.70 -13.56 4.42
C PHE A 115 -3.73 -13.72 3.24
N ARG A 116 -4.22 -13.44 2.03
CA ARG A 116 -3.46 -13.51 0.78
C ARG A 116 -3.59 -12.20 0.01
N LEU A 117 -2.50 -11.77 -0.59
CA LEU A 117 -2.45 -10.60 -1.44
C LEU A 117 -1.74 -10.98 -2.74
N GLU A 118 -2.36 -10.64 -3.87
CA GLU A 118 -1.74 -10.77 -5.19
C GLU A 118 -1.29 -9.39 -5.64
N VAL A 119 -0.01 -9.26 -6.02
CA VAL A 119 0.57 -8.00 -6.50
C VAL A 119 1.33 -8.23 -7.79
N PRO A 120 1.42 -7.22 -8.68
CA PRO A 120 2.30 -7.29 -9.85
C PRO A 120 3.76 -7.57 -9.45
N GLU A 121 4.49 -8.26 -10.33
CA GLU A 121 5.95 -8.40 -10.22
C GLU A 121 6.70 -7.18 -10.79
#